data_AF-A0A955U6H3-F1
#
_entry.id   AF-A0A955U6H3-F1
#
_cell.length_a   1.000
_cell.length_b   1.000
_cell.length_c   1.000
_cell.angle_alpha   90.00
_cell.angle_beta   90.00
_cell.angle_gamma   90.00
#
_symmetry.space_group_name_H-M   'P 1'
#
loop_
_entity.id
_entity.type
_entity.pdbx_description
1 polymer ?
#
loop_
_entity_poly.entity_id
_entity_poly.type
_entity_poly.pdbx_seq_one_letter_code
_entity_poly.pdbx_strand_id
1 'polypeptide(L)'
;MLAELFLVSALAAPAGPRASSEMVDGDKVKHTAALAFDGLLSTYWAEGVEGDGAGQWIELKFDKPTDVSSISLFPGYLGGANREIREYGRPKLVTITLEVPGGEPVTRQERLLDPGEEGPLRHDVAISAPGATSMRITIDESFAGGLYGDVVLAEVAVNFVGGATPPAVQQVNDWLTSPDGAAAANAQREAAIALFDQISGAEFGDRESFRTLLGWTADGAPYLRDKVAKLPWGFRMHALQPDKTSIEALLKLKDSNAIPAIERASLRVTGALAEDLARRAKLFLAYQDLLGAKVRNMPPWGKTGIAQGALRGFGVGLDIAADQWGHVYVADTGNHRVQRFGADAGVVDRVWGSEQADVTDVWFDRRREPYASGAAPGEENGQFSNPASLAVVGGKAGDTVFVLDALGRLTEIGPEGAVVRVVKVPAEGAVGPDEAHVVANAKVVVVLMASEGFVYERKTWEEPERFELKEGPAAGAVLFSNTKLGLRYDDHLILYSTDGFRHGDLLGDTLGAGFEGWDATLDERGKLWVVLDTGTVIKYKKPGKVAFAVDVGEYSFELPRIAVFDDRVFITERDRILHADALGLLEKGDAGSGNLEIGE
;
A
#
# COMPACT_ATOMS: atom_id res chain seq x y z
N MET A 1 -35.09 -17.65 -27.80
CA MET A 1 -36.31 -18.32 -27.28
C MET A 1 -36.03 -18.57 -25.81
N LEU A 2 -36.53 -17.84 -24.82
CA LEU A 2 -37.71 -16.98 -24.69
C LEU A 2 -37.31 -15.58 -24.19
N ALA A 3 -37.74 -14.54 -24.89
CA ALA A 3 -37.85 -13.19 -24.34
C ALA A 3 -39.32 -12.81 -24.45
N GLU A 4 -40.15 -13.41 -23.60
CA GLU A 4 -41.52 -12.96 -23.38
C GLU A 4 -41.56 -12.14 -22.10
N LEU A 5 -41.65 -10.83 -22.30
CA LEU A 5 -42.30 -9.84 -21.46
C LEU A 5 -42.08 -9.94 -19.93
N PHE A 6 -41.09 -9.22 -19.42
CA PHE A 6 -41.27 -8.53 -18.14
C PHE A 6 -42.04 -7.24 -18.43
N LEU A 7 -43.37 -7.31 -18.37
CA LEU A 7 -44.24 -6.13 -18.44
C LEU A 7 -44.62 -5.78 -17.00
N VAL A 8 -43.69 -5.09 -16.31
CA VAL A 8 -43.96 -4.46 -15.01
C VAL A 8 -45.04 -3.40 -15.22
N SER A 9 -46.24 -3.69 -14.71
CA SER A 9 -47.13 -2.84 -13.92
C SER A 9 -47.20 -1.32 -14.16
N ALA A 10 -46.90 -0.78 -15.34
CA ALA A 10 -47.10 0.64 -15.65
C ALA A 10 -48.58 1.06 -15.78
N LEU A 11 -49.53 0.15 -15.53
CA LEU A 11 -50.97 0.38 -15.62
C LEU A 11 -51.76 -0.14 -14.40
N ALA A 12 -51.18 -0.32 -13.21
CA ALA A 12 -51.91 -0.88 -12.05
C ALA A 12 -51.99 0.07 -10.83
N ALA A 13 -53.18 0.66 -10.68
CA ALA A 13 -53.89 1.24 -9.52
C ALA A 13 -53.30 2.42 -8.69
N PRO A 14 -54.15 3.39 -8.27
CA PRO A 14 -53.80 4.50 -7.38
C PRO A 14 -53.50 4.09 -5.91
N ALA A 15 -53.63 2.82 -5.53
CA ALA A 15 -53.51 2.35 -4.14
C ALA A 15 -52.35 1.38 -3.86
N GLY A 16 -51.61 0.93 -4.91
CA GLY A 16 -50.47 0.01 -4.79
C GLY A 16 -50.83 -1.45 -4.42
N PRO A 17 -49.90 -2.41 -4.59
CA PRO A 17 -50.05 -3.78 -4.07
C PRO A 17 -50.13 -3.80 -2.54
N ARG A 18 -50.81 -4.79 -1.98
CA ARG A 18 -50.93 -4.98 -0.52
C ARG A 18 -50.85 -6.45 -0.13
N ALA A 19 -50.46 -6.73 1.11
CA ALA A 19 -50.39 -8.07 1.66
C ALA A 19 -51.17 -8.20 2.98
N SER A 20 -51.39 -9.44 3.43
CA SER A 20 -51.90 -9.75 4.77
C SER A 20 -50.89 -9.39 5.87
N SER A 21 -49.60 -9.53 5.59
CA SER A 21 -48.48 -9.20 6.46
C SER A 21 -47.22 -8.92 5.63
N GLU A 22 -46.25 -8.22 6.22
CA GLU A 22 -44.97 -7.87 5.58
C GLU A 22 -43.85 -8.00 6.61
N MET A 23 -42.80 -8.75 6.27
CA MET A 23 -41.64 -8.96 7.14
C MET A 23 -40.77 -7.69 7.24
N VAL A 24 -40.17 -7.51 8.41
CA VAL A 24 -39.02 -6.61 8.60
C VAL A 24 -37.86 -7.44 9.14
N ASP A 25 -36.76 -7.50 8.39
CA ASP A 25 -35.61 -8.32 8.79
C ASP A 25 -34.74 -7.68 9.88
N GLY A 26 -33.69 -8.39 10.30
CA GLY A 26 -32.76 -7.94 11.36
C GLY A 26 -32.03 -6.64 11.04
N ASP A 27 -31.89 -6.30 9.76
CA ASP A 27 -31.28 -5.05 9.27
C ASP A 27 -32.31 -3.93 9.07
N LYS A 28 -33.56 -4.17 9.49
CA LYS A 28 -34.71 -3.25 9.40
C LYS A 28 -35.17 -2.99 7.96
N VAL A 29 -34.86 -3.88 7.02
CA VAL A 29 -35.36 -3.81 5.64
C VAL A 29 -36.76 -4.40 5.60
N LYS A 30 -37.69 -3.71 4.93
CA LYS A 30 -39.08 -4.15 4.76
C LYS A 30 -39.24 -4.91 3.46
N HIS A 31 -39.80 -6.10 3.53
CA HIS A 31 -40.07 -6.97 2.38
C HIS A 31 -41.55 -6.87 1.98
N THR A 32 -41.91 -5.72 1.41
CA THR A 32 -43.31 -5.31 1.18
C THR A 32 -43.94 -6.02 -0.02
N ALA A 33 -45.27 -5.96 -0.12
CA ALA A 33 -46.02 -6.51 -1.25
C ALA A 33 -45.57 -5.94 -2.60
N ALA A 34 -45.08 -4.69 -2.62
CA ALA A 34 -44.65 -4.01 -3.84
C ALA A 34 -43.42 -4.67 -4.49
N LEU A 35 -42.56 -5.32 -3.70
CA LEU A 35 -41.37 -6.00 -4.21
C LEU A 35 -41.71 -7.24 -5.03
N ALA A 36 -42.90 -7.83 -4.86
CA ALA A 36 -43.36 -8.91 -5.71
C ALA A 36 -43.96 -8.43 -7.05
N PHE A 37 -43.88 -7.12 -7.36
CA PHE A 37 -44.43 -6.52 -8.58
C PHE A 37 -43.49 -5.47 -9.20
N ASP A 38 -42.20 -5.49 -8.83
CA ASP A 38 -41.21 -4.48 -9.24
C ASP A 38 -40.40 -4.89 -10.49
N GLY A 39 -40.53 -6.14 -10.92
CA GLY A 39 -39.84 -6.74 -12.07
C GLY A 39 -38.45 -7.29 -11.76
N LEU A 40 -38.03 -7.32 -10.50
CA LEU A 40 -36.72 -7.75 -10.08
C LEU A 40 -36.80 -9.10 -9.36
N LEU A 41 -36.17 -10.12 -9.95
CA LEU A 41 -36.05 -11.43 -9.30
C LEU A 41 -35.14 -11.40 -8.06
N SER A 42 -34.42 -10.28 -7.85
CA SER A 42 -33.50 -10.05 -6.74
C SER A 42 -34.10 -9.34 -5.53
N THR A 43 -35.38 -9.03 -5.58
CA THR A 43 -36.19 -8.57 -4.44
C THR A 43 -37.32 -9.58 -4.22
N TYR A 44 -38.01 -9.47 -3.09
CA TYR A 44 -39.11 -10.38 -2.77
C TYR A 44 -40.07 -9.75 -1.77
N TRP A 45 -41.33 -10.16 -1.83
CA TRP A 45 -42.23 -10.07 -0.69
C TRP A 45 -41.94 -11.21 0.28
N ALA A 46 -41.95 -10.91 1.57
CA ALA A 46 -41.92 -11.91 2.64
C ALA A 46 -43.08 -11.68 3.59
N GLU A 47 -43.77 -12.76 3.95
CA GLU A 47 -44.81 -12.72 4.97
C GLU A 47 -44.19 -12.44 6.35
N GLY A 48 -44.94 -11.76 7.22
CA GLY A 48 -44.45 -11.25 8.50
C GLY A 48 -45.10 -11.86 9.74
N VAL A 49 -45.73 -13.04 9.61
CA VAL A 49 -46.30 -13.77 10.75
C VAL A 49 -45.43 -14.98 11.10
N GLU A 50 -45.39 -15.32 12.39
CA GLU A 50 -44.69 -16.52 12.82
C GLU A 50 -45.45 -17.77 12.34
N GLY A 51 -44.82 -18.63 11.54
CA GLY A 51 -45.43 -19.86 11.05
C GLY A 51 -44.86 -20.33 9.71
N ASP A 52 -45.68 -21.07 8.97
CA ASP A 52 -45.38 -21.62 7.64
C ASP A 52 -46.00 -20.79 6.51
N GLY A 53 -46.46 -19.57 6.81
CA GLY A 53 -47.11 -18.67 5.87
C GLY A 53 -48.50 -19.11 5.38
N ALA A 54 -49.10 -20.18 5.93
CA ALA A 54 -50.43 -20.63 5.52
C ALA A 54 -51.51 -19.55 5.81
N GLY A 55 -52.34 -19.27 4.81
CA GLY A 55 -53.38 -18.24 4.83
C GLY A 55 -52.87 -16.82 4.58
N GLN A 56 -51.55 -16.60 4.40
CA GLN A 56 -51.00 -15.30 4.00
C GLN A 56 -51.30 -15.03 2.53
N TRP A 57 -51.51 -13.76 2.17
CA TRP A 57 -51.90 -13.38 0.81
C TRP A 57 -51.30 -12.06 0.37
N ILE A 58 -51.16 -11.91 -0.96
CA ILE A 58 -50.87 -10.65 -1.65
C ILE A 58 -52.00 -10.32 -2.62
N GLU A 59 -52.29 -9.03 -2.79
CA GLU A 59 -53.36 -8.53 -3.65
C GLU A 59 -52.90 -7.34 -4.48
N LEU A 60 -53.27 -7.35 -5.76
CA LEU A 60 -53.15 -6.25 -6.69
C LEU A 60 -54.54 -5.83 -7.18
N LYS A 61 -54.85 -4.54 -7.08
CA LYS A 61 -56.02 -3.96 -7.74
C LYS A 61 -55.63 -3.41 -9.10
N PHE A 62 -56.53 -3.50 -10.07
CA PHE A 62 -56.36 -2.88 -11.37
C PHE A 62 -57.02 -1.50 -11.37
N ASP A 63 -56.44 -0.54 -12.09
CA ASP A 63 -56.99 0.82 -12.21
C ASP A 63 -58.29 0.85 -13.03
N LYS A 64 -58.46 -0.13 -13.91
CA LYS A 64 -59.64 -0.37 -14.75
C LYS A 64 -59.87 -1.88 -14.91
N PRO A 65 -61.10 -2.30 -15.27
CA PRO A 65 -61.38 -3.67 -15.68
C PRO A 65 -60.37 -4.13 -16.75
N THR A 66 -59.71 -5.26 -16.49
CA THR A 66 -58.57 -5.72 -17.29
C THR A 66 -58.70 -7.19 -17.66
N ASP A 67 -58.47 -7.52 -18.92
CA ASP A 67 -58.54 -8.90 -19.41
C ASP A 67 -57.27 -9.66 -19.05
N VAL A 68 -57.39 -10.59 -18.10
CA VAL A 68 -56.28 -11.45 -17.65
C VAL A 68 -56.38 -12.81 -18.32
N SER A 69 -55.25 -13.32 -18.82
CA SER A 69 -55.15 -14.63 -19.48
C SER A 69 -54.37 -15.66 -18.67
N SER A 70 -53.31 -15.22 -17.99
CA SER A 70 -52.52 -16.03 -17.07
C SER A 70 -51.78 -15.14 -16.07
N ILE A 71 -51.35 -15.76 -14.98
CA ILE A 71 -50.53 -15.13 -13.94
C ILE A 71 -49.26 -15.97 -13.79
N SER A 72 -48.11 -15.34 -13.86
CA SER A 72 -46.81 -15.96 -13.65
C SER A 72 -46.37 -15.74 -12.20
N LEU A 73 -45.92 -16.80 -11.53
CA LEU A 73 -45.39 -16.77 -10.16
C LEU A 73 -43.91 -17.16 -10.16
N PHE A 74 -43.11 -16.45 -9.37
CA PHE A 74 -41.69 -16.73 -9.16
C PHE A 74 -41.43 -17.01 -7.67
N PRO A 75 -41.69 -18.25 -7.19
CA PRO A 75 -41.57 -18.61 -5.77
C PRO A 75 -40.12 -18.55 -5.28
N GLY A 76 -39.92 -18.13 -4.02
CA GLY A 76 -38.59 -18.07 -3.40
C GLY A 76 -37.85 -16.75 -3.64
N TYR A 77 -36.60 -16.66 -3.13
CA TYR A 77 -35.68 -15.55 -3.39
C TYR A 77 -34.71 -15.93 -4.51
N LEU A 78 -34.76 -15.21 -5.64
CA LEU A 78 -34.08 -15.60 -6.88
C LEU A 78 -32.89 -14.70 -7.27
N GLY A 79 -32.56 -13.67 -6.49
CA GLY A 79 -31.35 -12.83 -6.68
C GLY A 79 -30.11 -13.35 -6.00
N GLY A 80 -30.27 -14.39 -5.19
CA GLY A 80 -29.24 -14.99 -4.37
C GLY A 80 -28.47 -16.13 -5.03
N ALA A 81 -27.47 -16.68 -4.33
CA ALA A 81 -26.89 -17.96 -4.70
C ALA A 81 -27.93 -19.09 -4.60
N ASN A 82 -27.77 -20.19 -5.34
CA ASN A 82 -28.66 -21.39 -5.29
C ASN A 82 -28.89 -21.96 -3.88
N ARG A 83 -28.13 -21.54 -2.89
CA ARG A 83 -28.32 -21.88 -1.49
C ARG A 83 -29.45 -21.06 -0.84
N GLU A 84 -29.52 -19.76 -1.10
CA GLU A 84 -30.40 -18.81 -0.42
C GLU A 84 -31.89 -19.05 -0.74
N ILE A 85 -32.18 -19.59 -1.94
CA ILE A 85 -33.52 -20.04 -2.30
C ILE A 85 -34.07 -21.13 -1.36
N ARG A 86 -33.19 -21.94 -0.75
CA ARG A 86 -33.56 -23.01 0.19
C ARG A 86 -33.65 -22.52 1.63
N GLU A 87 -33.16 -21.32 1.93
CA GLU A 87 -33.08 -20.82 3.28
C GLU A 87 -34.45 -20.38 3.81
N TYR A 88 -35.30 -19.83 2.94
CA TYR A 88 -36.66 -19.35 3.25
C TYR A 88 -37.76 -20.33 2.85
N GLY A 89 -38.94 -20.22 3.45
CA GLY A 89 -40.14 -20.90 3.01
C GLY A 89 -40.56 -20.47 1.59
N ARG A 90 -41.23 -21.36 0.86
CA ARG A 90 -41.63 -21.12 -0.54
C ARG A 90 -43.05 -21.59 -0.76
N PRO A 91 -43.89 -20.89 -1.55
CA PRO A 91 -45.26 -21.36 -1.79
C PRO A 91 -45.29 -22.72 -2.47
N LYS A 92 -46.10 -23.64 -1.94
CA LYS A 92 -46.29 -25.02 -2.46
C LYS A 92 -47.66 -25.21 -3.07
N LEU A 93 -48.69 -24.68 -2.42
CA LEU A 93 -50.07 -24.68 -2.91
C LEU A 93 -50.60 -23.27 -2.77
N VAL A 94 -51.16 -22.71 -3.83
CA VAL A 94 -51.70 -21.35 -3.83
C VAL A 94 -53.10 -21.31 -4.41
N THR A 95 -53.94 -20.44 -3.87
CA THR A 95 -55.24 -20.09 -4.43
C THR A 95 -55.21 -18.69 -5.01
N ILE A 96 -55.42 -18.59 -6.33
CA ILE A 96 -55.50 -17.34 -7.07
C ILE A 96 -56.97 -16.99 -7.28
N THR A 97 -57.39 -15.80 -6.88
CA THR A 97 -58.76 -15.29 -7.03
C THR A 97 -58.74 -13.97 -7.78
N LEU A 98 -59.51 -13.86 -8.86
CA LEU A 98 -59.73 -12.61 -9.58
C LEU A 98 -61.17 -12.14 -9.42
N GLU A 99 -61.35 -10.91 -8.97
CA GLU A 99 -62.65 -10.26 -8.85
C GLU A 99 -63.07 -9.73 -10.23
N VAL A 100 -64.33 -9.93 -10.61
CA VAL A 100 -64.90 -9.46 -11.88
C VAL A 100 -66.18 -8.67 -11.61
N PRO A 101 -66.40 -7.49 -12.22
CA PRO A 101 -67.58 -6.67 -11.96
C PRO A 101 -68.89 -7.40 -12.24
N GLY A 102 -69.77 -7.48 -11.24
CA GLY A 102 -71.13 -8.01 -11.41
C GLY A 102 -71.23 -9.53 -11.61
N GLY A 103 -70.15 -10.27 -11.35
CA GLY A 103 -70.10 -11.74 -11.41
C GLY A 103 -69.45 -12.36 -10.17
N GLU A 104 -69.42 -13.70 -10.13
CA GLU A 104 -68.68 -14.45 -9.11
C GLU A 104 -67.17 -14.36 -9.37
N PRO A 105 -66.32 -14.33 -8.33
CA PRO A 105 -64.87 -14.32 -8.49
C PRO A 105 -64.37 -15.57 -9.24
N VAL A 106 -63.38 -15.40 -10.11
CA VAL A 106 -62.72 -16.50 -10.80
C VAL A 106 -61.58 -17.01 -9.92
N THR A 107 -61.71 -18.24 -9.42
CA THR A 107 -60.71 -18.84 -8.53
C THR A 107 -60.03 -20.04 -9.17
N ARG A 108 -58.71 -20.16 -8.98
CA ARG A 108 -57.91 -21.34 -9.36
C ARG A 108 -56.90 -21.66 -8.28
N GLN A 109 -56.88 -22.92 -7.85
CA GLN A 109 -55.82 -23.45 -6.99
C GLN A 109 -54.74 -24.10 -7.84
N GLU A 110 -53.47 -23.84 -7.54
CA GLU A 110 -52.33 -24.35 -8.29
C GLU A 110 -51.26 -24.89 -7.33
N ARG A 111 -50.70 -26.06 -7.64
CA ARG A 111 -49.59 -26.65 -6.90
C ARG A 111 -48.28 -26.31 -7.61
N LEU A 112 -47.37 -25.65 -6.91
CA LEU A 112 -46.09 -25.22 -7.46
C LEU A 112 -45.01 -26.29 -7.23
N LEU A 113 -44.02 -26.32 -8.12
CA LEU A 113 -42.80 -27.10 -7.94
C LEU A 113 -41.83 -26.36 -7.02
N ASP A 114 -41.06 -27.10 -6.23
CA ASP A 114 -40.11 -26.51 -5.28
C ASP A 114 -38.87 -25.97 -6.02
N PRO A 115 -38.68 -24.64 -6.10
CA PRO A 115 -37.49 -24.09 -6.75
C PRO A 115 -36.22 -24.32 -5.92
N GLY A 116 -36.34 -24.74 -4.65
CA GLY A 116 -35.23 -25.26 -3.85
C GLY A 116 -34.61 -26.52 -4.45
N GLU A 117 -35.41 -27.43 -5.02
CA GLU A 117 -34.91 -28.67 -5.63
C GLU A 117 -34.54 -28.46 -7.11
N GLU A 118 -35.38 -27.74 -7.85
CA GLU A 118 -35.31 -27.61 -9.31
C GLU A 118 -34.53 -26.36 -9.78
N GLY A 119 -34.16 -25.47 -8.86
CA GLY A 119 -33.57 -24.15 -9.16
C GLY A 119 -34.64 -23.07 -9.41
N PRO A 120 -34.25 -21.85 -9.82
CA PRO A 120 -35.20 -20.77 -10.10
C PRO A 120 -36.27 -21.19 -11.12
N LEU A 121 -37.55 -21.12 -10.73
CA LEU A 121 -38.67 -21.53 -11.57
C LEU A 121 -39.67 -20.38 -11.76
N ARG A 122 -40.17 -20.27 -12.99
CA ARG A 122 -41.37 -19.51 -13.34
C ARG A 122 -42.54 -20.49 -13.44
N HIS A 123 -43.65 -20.18 -12.78
CA HIS A 123 -44.89 -20.95 -12.83
C HIS A 123 -46.00 -20.15 -13.48
N ASP A 124 -46.40 -20.53 -14.69
CA ASP A 124 -47.49 -19.87 -15.41
C ASP A 124 -48.84 -20.54 -15.10
N VAL A 125 -49.73 -19.79 -14.47
CA VAL A 125 -51.07 -20.24 -14.10
C VAL A 125 -52.06 -19.66 -15.09
N ALA A 126 -52.59 -20.51 -15.98
CA ALA A 126 -53.61 -20.09 -16.93
C ALA A 126 -54.93 -19.77 -16.21
N ILE A 127 -55.38 -18.53 -16.25
CA ILE A 127 -56.63 -18.13 -15.61
C ILE A 127 -57.23 -16.97 -16.41
N SER A 128 -58.32 -17.28 -17.09
CA SER A 128 -59.01 -16.34 -17.97
C SER A 128 -60.07 -15.60 -17.18
N ALA A 129 -59.86 -14.31 -16.95
CA ALA A 129 -60.82 -13.43 -16.29
C ALA A 129 -60.93 -12.11 -17.06
N PRO A 130 -61.82 -12.05 -18.07
CA PRO A 130 -62.10 -10.82 -18.79
C PRO A 130 -62.67 -9.76 -17.84
N GLY A 131 -62.17 -8.53 -17.94
CA GLY A 131 -62.62 -7.41 -17.12
C GLY A 131 -62.33 -7.53 -15.62
N ALA A 132 -61.33 -8.31 -15.21
CA ALA A 132 -60.94 -8.42 -13.81
C ALA A 132 -60.60 -7.06 -13.19
N THR A 133 -60.98 -6.83 -11.93
CA THR A 133 -60.72 -5.59 -11.18
C THR A 133 -59.68 -5.75 -10.09
N SER A 134 -59.44 -6.98 -9.63
CA SER A 134 -58.31 -7.28 -8.75
C SER A 134 -57.91 -8.74 -8.85
N MET A 135 -56.71 -9.02 -8.35
CA MET A 135 -56.15 -10.35 -8.21
C MET A 135 -55.62 -10.52 -6.79
N ARG A 136 -55.92 -11.65 -6.16
CA ARG A 136 -55.33 -12.08 -4.89
C ARG A 136 -54.70 -13.45 -5.04
N ILE A 137 -53.51 -13.64 -4.47
CA ILE A 137 -52.84 -14.92 -4.34
C ILE A 137 -52.76 -15.25 -2.85
N THR A 138 -53.33 -16.38 -2.45
CA THR A 138 -53.31 -16.89 -1.06
C THR A 138 -52.40 -18.10 -1.01
N ILE A 139 -51.50 -18.16 -0.04
CA ILE A 139 -50.64 -19.32 0.22
C ILE A 139 -51.46 -20.32 1.06
N ASP A 140 -51.73 -21.49 0.50
CA ASP A 140 -52.47 -22.56 1.18
C ASP A 140 -51.53 -23.54 1.89
N GLU A 141 -50.39 -23.85 1.26
CA GLU A 141 -49.30 -24.68 1.81
C GLU A 141 -47.95 -24.12 1.37
N SER A 142 -46.90 -24.34 2.15
CA SER A 142 -45.52 -23.99 1.80
C SER A 142 -44.57 -25.19 1.83
N PHE A 143 -43.47 -25.07 1.08
CA PHE A 143 -42.27 -25.86 1.29
C PHE A 143 -41.46 -25.20 2.40
N ALA A 144 -40.96 -26.00 3.34
CA ALA A 144 -40.19 -25.48 4.45
C ALA A 144 -38.86 -24.86 4.00
N GLY A 145 -38.51 -23.72 4.60
CA GLY A 145 -37.17 -23.17 4.53
C GLY A 145 -36.20 -23.95 5.42
N GLY A 146 -34.93 -23.97 5.03
CA GLY A 146 -33.87 -24.62 5.79
C GLY A 146 -33.38 -23.82 7.00
N LEU A 147 -33.60 -22.50 7.00
CA LEU A 147 -33.15 -21.59 8.07
C LEU A 147 -34.29 -20.73 8.61
N TYR A 148 -35.14 -20.21 7.72
CA TYR A 148 -36.22 -19.30 8.04
C TYR A 148 -37.56 -19.94 7.68
N GLY A 149 -38.55 -19.77 8.56
CA GLY A 149 -39.92 -20.27 8.34
C GLY A 149 -40.71 -19.40 7.37
N ASP A 150 -40.32 -18.14 7.24
CA ASP A 150 -41.05 -17.12 6.49
C ASP A 150 -41.12 -17.47 5.00
N VAL A 151 -42.32 -17.39 4.43
CA VAL A 151 -42.54 -17.67 3.01
C VAL A 151 -42.26 -16.44 2.17
N VAL A 152 -41.49 -16.61 1.10
CA VAL A 152 -41.10 -15.53 0.19
C VAL A 152 -41.52 -15.78 -1.25
N LEU A 153 -41.84 -14.70 -1.96
CA LEU A 153 -42.22 -14.68 -3.37
C LEU A 153 -41.49 -13.54 -4.06
N ALA A 154 -40.60 -13.87 -5.01
CA ALA A 154 -39.78 -12.88 -5.70
C ALA A 154 -40.63 -11.97 -6.60
N GLU A 155 -41.52 -12.54 -7.41
CA GLU A 155 -42.23 -11.77 -8.43
C GLU A 155 -43.58 -12.40 -8.83
N VAL A 156 -44.51 -11.56 -9.27
CA VAL A 156 -45.80 -11.91 -9.84
C VAL A 156 -46.08 -11.08 -11.08
N ALA A 157 -46.14 -11.74 -12.24
CA ALA A 157 -46.49 -11.08 -13.49
C ALA A 157 -47.92 -11.40 -13.91
N VAL A 158 -48.67 -10.38 -14.34
CA VAL A 158 -50.01 -10.54 -14.92
C VAL A 158 -49.88 -10.50 -16.45
N ASN A 159 -50.23 -11.60 -17.12
CA ASN A 159 -50.14 -11.69 -18.58
C ASN A 159 -51.51 -11.38 -19.20
N PHE A 160 -51.56 -10.30 -19.98
CA PHE A 160 -52.77 -9.82 -20.65
C PHE A 160 -53.08 -10.61 -21.93
N VAL A 161 -54.36 -10.70 -22.31
CA VAL A 161 -54.80 -11.34 -23.57
C VAL A 161 -54.10 -10.67 -24.76
N GLY A 162 -53.63 -11.49 -25.70
CA GLY A 162 -52.74 -11.12 -26.80
C GLY A 162 -53.14 -9.87 -27.61
N GLY A 163 -52.11 -9.06 -27.88
CA GLY A 163 -52.06 -8.04 -28.93
C GLY A 163 -50.82 -8.25 -29.80
N ALA A 164 -50.74 -7.56 -30.94
CA ALA A 164 -49.63 -7.69 -31.89
C ALA A 164 -48.25 -7.53 -31.22
N THR A 165 -47.28 -8.37 -31.61
CA THR A 165 -45.87 -8.23 -31.23
C THR A 165 -45.44 -6.78 -31.51
N PRO A 166 -44.93 -6.04 -30.51
CA PRO A 166 -44.54 -4.65 -30.70
C PRO A 166 -43.61 -4.53 -31.91
N PRO A 167 -43.79 -3.53 -32.79
CA PRO A 167 -42.97 -3.41 -34.01
C PRO A 167 -41.46 -3.43 -33.75
N ALA A 168 -41.00 -2.91 -32.61
CA ALA A 168 -39.60 -2.99 -32.19
C ALA A 168 -39.12 -4.42 -31.92
N VAL A 169 -39.97 -5.26 -31.34
CA VAL A 169 -39.68 -6.68 -31.08
C VAL A 169 -39.74 -7.48 -32.38
N GLN A 170 -40.70 -7.18 -33.25
CA GLN A 170 -40.79 -7.77 -34.58
C GLN A 170 -39.55 -7.43 -35.42
N GLN A 171 -39.10 -6.17 -35.39
CA GLN A 171 -37.89 -5.72 -36.08
C GLN A 171 -36.62 -6.45 -35.61
N VAL A 172 -36.49 -6.71 -34.31
CA VAL A 172 -35.36 -7.49 -33.77
C VAL A 172 -35.46 -8.96 -34.20
N ASN A 173 -36.65 -9.56 -34.17
CA ASN A 173 -36.86 -10.94 -34.63
C ASN A 173 -36.60 -11.11 -36.14
N ASP A 174 -37.05 -10.13 -36.95
CA ASP A 174 -36.79 -10.09 -38.38
C ASP A 174 -35.29 -9.90 -38.67
N TRP A 175 -34.61 -9.07 -37.87
CA TRP A 175 -33.16 -8.91 -37.96
C TRP A 175 -32.40 -10.18 -37.58
N LEU A 176 -32.76 -10.84 -36.48
CA LEU A 176 -32.14 -12.09 -36.02
C LEU A 176 -32.25 -13.23 -37.06
N THR A 177 -33.28 -13.20 -37.90
CA THR A 177 -33.51 -14.18 -38.98
C THR A 177 -33.00 -13.72 -40.35
N SER A 178 -32.48 -12.49 -40.43
CA SER A 178 -31.89 -11.92 -41.65
C SER A 178 -30.46 -12.43 -41.91
N PRO A 179 -29.93 -12.29 -43.14
CA PRO A 179 -28.52 -12.56 -43.43
C PRO A 179 -27.55 -11.76 -42.55
N ASP A 180 -27.88 -10.52 -42.21
CA ASP A 180 -27.04 -9.64 -41.37
C ASP A 180 -27.00 -10.11 -39.91
N GLY A 181 -28.15 -10.54 -39.36
CA GLY A 181 -28.21 -11.13 -38.02
C GLY A 181 -27.47 -12.47 -37.96
N ALA A 182 -27.58 -13.30 -39.01
CA ALA A 182 -26.83 -14.54 -39.13
C ALA A 182 -25.31 -14.28 -39.23
N ALA A 183 -24.89 -13.24 -39.97
CA ALA A 183 -23.50 -12.83 -40.06
C ALA A 183 -22.96 -12.33 -38.70
N ALA A 184 -23.74 -11.52 -37.97
CA ALA A 184 -23.38 -11.05 -36.63
C ALA A 184 -23.24 -12.22 -35.62
N ALA A 185 -24.17 -13.19 -35.65
CA ALA A 185 -24.10 -14.38 -34.80
C ALA A 185 -22.87 -15.26 -35.13
N ASN A 186 -22.52 -15.39 -36.40
CA ASN A 186 -21.32 -16.11 -36.83
C ASN A 186 -20.04 -15.37 -36.41
N ALA A 187 -19.99 -14.04 -36.56
CA ALA A 187 -18.86 -13.23 -36.12
C ALA A 187 -18.64 -13.32 -34.60
N GLN A 188 -19.71 -13.29 -33.79
CA GLN A 188 -19.63 -13.50 -32.35
C GLN A 188 -19.11 -14.90 -32.00
N ARG A 189 -19.54 -15.92 -32.75
CA ARG A 189 -19.06 -17.30 -32.59
C ARG A 189 -17.57 -17.43 -32.92
N GLU A 190 -17.12 -16.80 -34.00
CA GLU A 190 -15.69 -16.77 -34.38
C GLU A 190 -14.85 -16.04 -33.31
N ALA A 191 -15.32 -14.89 -32.83
CA ALA A 191 -14.68 -14.17 -31.73
C ALA A 191 -14.59 -15.03 -30.46
N ALA A 192 -15.63 -15.77 -30.13
CA ALA A 192 -15.61 -16.65 -28.95
C ALA A 192 -14.69 -17.87 -29.10
N ILE A 193 -14.53 -18.38 -30.32
CA ILE A 193 -13.54 -19.42 -30.63
C ILE A 193 -12.14 -18.85 -30.48
N ALA A 194 -11.87 -17.66 -31.04
CA ALA A 194 -10.57 -17.00 -30.91
C ALA A 194 -10.19 -16.73 -29.44
N LEU A 195 -11.15 -16.22 -28.63
CA LEU A 195 -10.93 -16.05 -27.19
C LEU A 195 -10.65 -17.38 -26.49
N PHE A 196 -11.41 -18.43 -26.82
CA PHE A 196 -11.19 -19.76 -26.25
C PHE A 196 -9.80 -20.31 -26.58
N ASP A 197 -9.35 -20.17 -27.83
CA ASP A 197 -8.04 -20.64 -28.29
C ASP A 197 -6.90 -19.82 -27.66
N GLN A 198 -7.09 -18.50 -27.52
CA GLN A 198 -6.18 -17.61 -26.80
C GLN A 198 -6.03 -18.00 -25.33
N ILE A 199 -7.15 -18.27 -24.62
CA ILE A 199 -7.12 -18.73 -23.23
C ILE A 199 -6.44 -20.09 -23.12
N SER A 200 -6.71 -21.00 -24.06
CA SER A 200 -6.18 -22.37 -24.05
C SER A 200 -4.71 -22.47 -24.43
N GLY A 201 -4.20 -21.54 -25.25
CA GLY A 201 -2.81 -21.47 -25.67
C GLY A 201 -1.88 -20.70 -24.72
N ALA A 202 -2.43 -19.95 -23.76
CA ALA A 202 -1.65 -19.18 -22.80
C ALA A 202 -1.12 -20.07 -21.66
N GLU A 203 0.17 -19.94 -21.32
CA GLU A 203 0.82 -20.73 -20.26
C GLU A 203 0.20 -20.50 -18.86
N PHE A 204 -0.29 -19.28 -18.60
CA PHE A 204 -0.91 -18.88 -17.32
C PHE A 204 -2.36 -18.38 -17.45
N GLY A 205 -2.95 -18.49 -18.64
CA GLY A 205 -4.34 -18.09 -18.94
C GLY A 205 -4.51 -16.62 -19.27
N ASP A 206 -5.60 -16.29 -19.95
CA ASP A 206 -6.00 -14.91 -20.23
C ASP A 206 -7.32 -14.58 -19.53
N ARG A 207 -7.22 -13.75 -18.49
CA ARG A 207 -8.36 -13.41 -17.62
C ARG A 207 -9.36 -12.47 -18.27
N GLU A 208 -8.93 -11.51 -19.10
CA GLU A 208 -9.88 -10.59 -19.75
C GLU A 208 -10.67 -11.34 -20.82
N SER A 209 -9.97 -12.17 -21.60
CA SER A 209 -10.60 -13.07 -22.56
C SER A 209 -11.54 -14.07 -21.88
N PHE A 210 -11.14 -14.64 -20.73
CA PHE A 210 -11.97 -15.56 -19.97
C PHE A 210 -13.20 -14.90 -19.34
N ARG A 211 -13.08 -13.67 -18.81
CA ARG A 211 -14.22 -12.90 -18.29
C ARG A 211 -15.21 -12.53 -19.39
N THR A 212 -14.70 -12.13 -20.54
CA THR A 212 -15.52 -11.81 -21.71
C THR A 212 -16.28 -13.06 -22.18
N LEU A 213 -15.59 -14.19 -22.25
CA LEU A 213 -16.18 -15.48 -22.60
C LEU A 213 -17.22 -15.95 -21.56
N LEU A 214 -16.98 -15.72 -20.26
CA LEU A 214 -17.93 -16.00 -19.19
C LEU A 214 -19.16 -15.10 -19.24
N GLY A 215 -18.99 -13.80 -19.53
CA GLY A 215 -20.10 -12.85 -19.72
C GLY A 215 -21.02 -13.30 -20.85
N TRP A 216 -20.47 -13.62 -22.02
CA TRP A 216 -21.25 -14.14 -23.14
C TRP A 216 -21.95 -15.47 -22.82
N THR A 217 -21.36 -16.29 -21.96
CA THR A 217 -21.97 -17.55 -21.49
C THR A 217 -23.14 -17.29 -20.53
N ALA A 218 -23.02 -16.28 -19.66
CA ALA A 218 -24.05 -15.84 -18.72
C ALA A 218 -25.25 -15.21 -19.43
N ASP A 219 -25.00 -14.47 -20.53
CA ASP A 219 -26.04 -13.91 -21.42
C ASP A 219 -26.82 -14.97 -22.21
N GLY A 220 -26.55 -16.26 -21.95
CA GLY A 220 -27.39 -17.36 -22.41
C GLY A 220 -26.92 -18.04 -23.69
N ALA A 221 -25.71 -17.77 -24.19
CA ALA A 221 -25.15 -18.43 -25.37
C ALA A 221 -24.86 -19.93 -25.09
N PRO A 222 -25.72 -20.88 -25.52
CA PRO A 222 -25.62 -22.27 -25.04
C PRO A 222 -24.38 -22.99 -25.59
N TYR A 223 -23.90 -22.57 -26.76
CA TYR A 223 -22.72 -23.13 -27.43
C TYR A 223 -21.40 -22.79 -26.72
N LEU A 224 -21.38 -21.79 -25.84
CA LEU A 224 -20.19 -21.40 -25.06
C LEU A 224 -20.04 -22.19 -23.76
N ARG A 225 -21.15 -22.73 -23.22
CA ARG A 225 -21.16 -23.50 -21.96
C ARG A 225 -20.26 -24.75 -22.04
N ASP A 226 -20.33 -25.48 -23.15
CA ASP A 226 -19.49 -26.66 -23.39
C ASP A 226 -18.00 -26.31 -23.56
N LYS A 227 -17.69 -25.15 -24.18
CA LYS A 227 -16.31 -24.67 -24.33
C LYS A 227 -15.71 -24.27 -22.99
N VAL A 228 -16.41 -23.45 -22.20
CA VAL A 228 -15.96 -23.04 -20.86
C VAL A 228 -15.73 -24.26 -19.96
N ALA A 229 -16.57 -25.29 -20.05
CA ALA A 229 -16.44 -26.54 -19.30
C ALA A 229 -15.18 -27.36 -19.65
N LYS A 230 -14.52 -27.09 -20.78
CA LYS A 230 -13.28 -27.78 -21.21
C LYS A 230 -11.99 -27.09 -20.75
N LEU A 231 -12.06 -25.86 -20.23
CA LEU A 231 -10.88 -25.16 -19.69
C LEU A 231 -10.40 -25.83 -18.38
N PRO A 232 -9.10 -26.12 -18.19
CA PRO A 232 -8.61 -26.77 -16.98
C PRO A 232 -8.88 -25.97 -15.70
N TRP A 233 -9.08 -26.67 -14.57
CA TRP A 233 -9.40 -26.06 -13.27
C TRP A 233 -8.38 -25.02 -12.81
N GLY A 234 -7.09 -25.22 -13.11
CA GLY A 234 -6.04 -24.25 -12.80
C GLY A 234 -6.35 -22.86 -13.36
N PHE A 235 -6.74 -22.77 -14.64
CA PHE A 235 -7.06 -21.50 -15.30
C PHE A 235 -8.30 -20.82 -14.71
N ARG A 236 -9.32 -21.60 -14.32
CA ARG A 236 -10.52 -21.07 -13.66
C ARG A 236 -10.19 -20.49 -12.27
N MET A 237 -9.24 -21.11 -11.56
CA MET A 237 -8.77 -20.65 -10.25
C MET A 237 -7.85 -19.42 -10.35
N HIS A 238 -7.06 -19.28 -11.43
CA HIS A 238 -6.23 -18.10 -11.68
C HIS A 238 -7.05 -16.84 -12.01
N ALA A 239 -8.29 -17.00 -12.50
CA ALA A 239 -9.20 -15.89 -12.76
C ALA A 239 -9.92 -15.35 -11.50
N LEU A 240 -9.97 -16.14 -10.43
CA LEU A 240 -10.55 -15.72 -9.15
C LEU A 240 -9.65 -14.67 -8.50
N GLN A 241 -10.24 -13.57 -8.04
CA GLN A 241 -9.46 -12.62 -7.25
C GLN A 241 -9.14 -13.23 -5.88
N PRO A 242 -7.95 -12.94 -5.35
CA PRO A 242 -7.64 -13.20 -3.96
C PRO A 242 -8.74 -12.64 -3.06
N ASP A 243 -9.19 -13.43 -2.10
CA ASP A 243 -10.20 -13.00 -1.14
C ASP A 243 -9.64 -11.87 -0.27
N LYS A 244 -10.30 -10.71 -0.31
CA LYS A 244 -9.84 -9.49 0.39
C LYS A 244 -9.82 -9.69 1.90
N THR A 245 -10.83 -10.37 2.44
CA THR A 245 -10.94 -10.64 3.88
C THR A 245 -9.80 -11.51 4.39
N SER A 246 -9.41 -12.53 3.62
CA SER A 246 -8.28 -13.40 3.93
C SER A 246 -6.95 -12.62 3.91
N ILE A 247 -6.76 -11.75 2.92
CA ILE A 247 -5.58 -10.86 2.86
C ILE A 247 -5.54 -9.94 4.08
N GLU A 248 -6.65 -9.29 4.41
CA GLU A 248 -6.80 -8.40 5.58
C GLU A 248 -6.57 -9.12 6.91
N ALA A 249 -7.02 -10.37 7.03
CA ALA A 249 -6.78 -11.19 8.22
C ALA A 249 -5.28 -11.50 8.39
N LEU A 250 -4.59 -11.87 7.31
CA LEU A 250 -3.15 -12.15 7.35
C LEU A 250 -2.34 -10.92 7.78
N LEU A 251 -2.73 -9.71 7.34
CA LEU A 251 -2.09 -8.45 7.73
C LEU A 251 -2.18 -8.15 9.22
N LYS A 252 -3.32 -8.48 9.85
CA LYS A 252 -3.52 -8.29 11.29
C LYS A 252 -2.64 -9.25 12.10
N LEU A 253 -2.42 -10.46 11.59
CA LEU A 253 -1.60 -11.47 12.26
C LEU A 253 -0.09 -11.21 12.13
N LYS A 254 0.34 -10.43 11.12
CA LYS A 254 1.76 -10.18 10.81
C LYS A 254 2.57 -11.49 10.67
N ASP A 255 1.92 -12.54 10.15
CA ASP A 255 2.49 -13.88 10.05
C ASP A 255 3.31 -14.03 8.76
N SER A 256 4.64 -14.17 8.89
CA SER A 256 5.57 -14.32 7.77
C SER A 256 5.30 -15.57 6.91
N ASN A 257 4.59 -16.58 7.42
CA ASN A 257 4.19 -17.74 6.62
C ASN A 257 3.22 -17.38 5.49
N ALA A 258 2.61 -16.19 5.54
CA ALA A 258 1.73 -15.67 4.50
C ALA A 258 2.48 -15.20 3.24
N ILE A 259 3.78 -14.89 3.33
CA ILE A 259 4.56 -14.26 2.25
C ILE A 259 4.45 -15.05 0.93
N PRO A 260 4.70 -16.38 0.87
CA PRO A 260 4.63 -17.11 -0.39
C PRO A 260 3.21 -17.14 -0.97
N ALA A 261 2.17 -17.05 -0.13
CA ALA A 261 0.79 -17.00 -0.59
C ALA A 261 0.45 -15.63 -1.20
N ILE A 262 0.90 -14.55 -0.56
CA ILE A 262 0.70 -13.16 -1.02
C ILE A 262 1.48 -12.90 -2.31
N GLU A 263 2.73 -13.35 -2.41
CA GLU A 263 3.55 -13.24 -3.63
C GLU A 263 2.93 -14.02 -4.80
N ARG A 264 2.47 -15.25 -4.55
CA ARG A 264 1.75 -16.00 -5.59
C ARG A 264 0.45 -15.32 -6.00
N ALA A 265 -0.23 -14.66 -5.07
CA ALA A 265 -1.44 -13.91 -5.37
C ALA A 265 -1.13 -12.66 -6.21
N SER A 266 -0.06 -11.91 -5.90
CA SER A 266 0.34 -10.72 -6.66
C SER A 266 0.68 -11.05 -8.12
N LEU A 267 1.34 -12.18 -8.38
CA LEU A 267 1.65 -12.65 -9.73
C LEU A 267 0.42 -13.04 -10.57
N ARG A 268 -0.75 -13.20 -9.94
CA ARG A 268 -2.01 -13.63 -10.60
C ARG A 268 -3.00 -12.50 -10.82
N VAL A 269 -2.67 -11.28 -10.36
CA VAL A 269 -3.51 -10.09 -10.51
C VAL A 269 -2.72 -9.00 -11.24
N THR A 270 -3.42 -7.99 -11.74
CA THR A 270 -2.82 -6.85 -12.45
C THR A 270 -3.31 -5.52 -11.86
N GLY A 271 -2.61 -4.43 -12.21
CA GLY A 271 -2.94 -3.08 -11.75
C GLY A 271 -2.77 -2.88 -10.24
N ALA A 272 -3.57 -1.98 -9.66
CA ALA A 272 -3.42 -1.54 -8.27
C ALA A 272 -3.45 -2.67 -7.22
N LEU A 273 -4.19 -3.75 -7.47
CA LEU A 273 -4.23 -4.90 -6.56
C LEU A 273 -2.92 -5.70 -6.57
N ALA A 274 -2.25 -5.81 -7.72
CA ALA A 274 -0.95 -6.47 -7.82
C ALA A 274 0.11 -5.70 -7.05
N GLU A 275 0.12 -4.38 -7.23
CA GLU A 275 1.01 -3.45 -6.52
C GLU A 275 0.77 -3.50 -5.00
N ASP A 276 -0.48 -3.48 -4.56
CA ASP A 276 -0.84 -3.60 -3.14
C ASP A 276 -0.36 -4.93 -2.54
N LEU A 277 -0.58 -6.06 -3.21
CA LEU A 277 -0.13 -7.36 -2.73
C LEU A 277 1.39 -7.48 -2.70
N ALA A 278 2.08 -6.97 -3.71
CA ALA A 278 3.54 -6.91 -3.74
C ALA A 278 4.09 -6.09 -2.56
N ARG A 279 3.51 -4.90 -2.32
CA ARG A 279 3.88 -4.04 -1.18
C ARG A 279 3.65 -4.75 0.16
N ARG A 280 2.54 -5.49 0.30
CA ARG A 280 2.25 -6.26 1.52
C ARG A 280 3.26 -7.40 1.73
N ALA A 281 3.68 -8.11 0.69
CA ALA A 281 4.72 -9.12 0.84
C ALA A 281 6.02 -8.50 1.41
N LYS A 282 6.42 -7.33 0.92
CA LYS A 282 7.58 -6.56 1.43
C LYS A 282 7.40 -6.14 2.90
N LEU A 283 6.21 -5.69 3.28
CA LEU A 283 5.88 -5.37 4.68
C LEU A 283 6.10 -6.56 5.62
N PHE A 284 5.74 -7.77 5.20
CA PHE A 284 5.92 -8.96 6.04
C PHE A 284 7.37 -9.40 6.12
N LEU A 285 8.14 -9.25 5.05
CA LEU A 285 9.61 -9.45 5.08
C LEU A 285 10.26 -8.48 6.07
N ALA A 286 9.86 -7.21 6.05
CA ALA A 286 10.32 -6.24 7.04
C ALA A 286 9.96 -6.65 8.48
N TYR A 287 8.75 -7.16 8.73
CA TYR A 287 8.41 -7.70 10.05
C TYR A 287 9.29 -8.89 10.46
N GLN A 288 9.63 -9.77 9.52
CA GLN A 288 10.52 -10.89 9.78
C GLN A 288 11.92 -10.42 10.17
N ASP A 289 12.47 -9.44 9.45
CA ASP A 289 13.76 -8.82 9.78
C ASP A 289 13.73 -8.20 11.18
N LEU A 290 12.63 -7.50 11.52
CA LEU A 290 12.43 -6.90 12.84
C LEU A 290 12.43 -7.96 13.96
N LEU A 291 11.75 -9.10 13.76
CA LEU A 291 11.72 -10.20 14.72
C LEU A 291 13.09 -10.88 14.87
N GLY A 292 13.81 -11.08 13.76
CA GLY A 292 15.10 -11.77 13.73
C GLY A 292 16.28 -10.96 14.28
N ALA A 293 16.14 -9.63 14.41
CA ALA A 293 17.21 -8.74 14.83
C ALA A 293 17.52 -8.75 16.34
N LYS A 294 16.59 -9.23 17.18
CA LYS A 294 16.68 -9.12 18.65
C LYS A 294 17.81 -9.90 19.33
N VAL A 295 18.52 -10.80 18.61
CA VAL A 295 19.49 -11.75 19.21
C VAL A 295 20.79 -11.86 18.41
N ARG A 296 21.22 -10.80 17.71
CA ARG A 296 22.47 -10.88 16.93
C ARG A 296 23.63 -10.19 17.64
N ASN A 297 24.71 -10.93 17.89
CA ASN A 297 26.01 -10.33 18.22
C ASN A 297 26.51 -9.56 16.99
N MET A 298 26.66 -8.24 17.12
CA MET A 298 27.28 -7.40 16.09
C MET A 298 28.79 -7.36 16.29
N PRO A 299 29.58 -7.42 15.20
CA PRO A 299 31.00 -7.13 15.31
C PRO A 299 31.18 -5.68 15.77
N PRO A 300 32.31 -5.38 16.43
CA PRO A 300 32.80 -4.01 16.57
C PRO A 300 32.69 -3.25 15.25
N TRP A 301 32.34 -1.97 15.32
CA TRP A 301 32.28 -1.08 14.14
C TRP A 301 31.20 -1.41 13.11
N GLY A 302 30.33 -2.36 13.44
CA GLY A 302 29.04 -2.55 12.80
C GLY A 302 29.05 -3.35 11.50
N LYS A 303 27.84 -3.60 11.03
CA LYS A 303 27.49 -4.24 9.75
C LYS A 303 26.06 -3.89 9.39
N THR A 304 25.64 -4.19 8.17
CA THR A 304 24.25 -4.01 7.73
C THR A 304 23.25 -4.67 8.68
N GLY A 305 22.33 -3.87 9.22
CA GLY A 305 21.25 -4.37 10.07
C GLY A 305 20.57 -3.29 10.90
N ILE A 306 19.71 -3.72 11.83
CA ILE A 306 18.91 -2.82 12.69
C ILE A 306 19.20 -2.99 14.19
N ALA A 307 19.92 -4.05 14.56
CA ALA A 307 20.32 -4.30 15.94
C ALA A 307 21.29 -3.21 16.44
N GLN A 308 21.41 -3.02 17.75
CA GLN A 308 22.42 -2.11 18.30
C GLN A 308 23.83 -2.53 17.83
N GLY A 309 24.62 -1.55 17.36
CA GLY A 309 25.91 -1.79 16.69
C GLY A 309 25.81 -2.02 15.18
N ALA A 310 24.65 -2.44 14.66
CA ALA A 310 24.43 -2.52 13.22
C ALA A 310 24.12 -1.14 12.65
N LEU A 311 24.43 -0.93 11.37
CA LEU A 311 24.17 0.32 10.64
C LEU A 311 23.37 0.04 9.38
N ARG A 312 22.72 1.07 8.84
CA ARG A 312 21.93 0.99 7.60
C ARG A 312 21.87 2.35 6.91
N GLY A 313 22.74 2.57 5.93
CA GLY A 313 22.77 3.74 5.06
C GLY A 313 22.07 3.55 3.72
N PHE A 314 21.76 2.31 3.32
CA PHE A 314 21.07 2.02 2.04
C PHE A 314 21.75 2.66 0.80
N GLY A 315 23.08 2.73 0.79
CA GLY A 315 23.84 3.32 -0.30
C GLY A 315 23.97 4.85 -0.21
N VAL A 316 23.63 5.47 0.93
CA VAL A 316 24.11 6.83 1.26
C VAL A 316 25.28 6.73 2.25
N GLY A 317 26.21 7.67 2.17
CA GLY A 317 27.31 7.77 3.14
C GLY A 317 26.77 8.18 4.51
N LEU A 318 27.02 7.35 5.53
CA LEU A 318 26.59 7.62 6.91
C LEU A 318 27.50 8.68 7.53
N ASP A 319 26.94 9.80 7.98
CA ASP A 319 27.74 10.85 8.60
C ASP A 319 28.35 10.38 9.92
N ILE A 320 29.57 10.84 10.20
CA ILE A 320 30.42 10.36 11.28
C ILE A 320 31.20 11.52 11.92
N ALA A 321 31.27 11.54 13.24
CA ALA A 321 32.11 12.47 13.98
C ALA A 321 32.77 11.81 15.19
N ALA A 322 33.96 12.25 15.53
CA ALA A 322 34.67 11.82 16.73
C ALA A 322 34.59 12.90 17.82
N ASP A 323 34.51 12.49 19.08
CA ASP A 323 34.67 13.39 20.21
C ASP A 323 36.14 13.54 20.66
N GLN A 324 36.35 14.38 21.68
CA GLN A 324 37.68 14.64 22.27
C GLN A 324 38.25 13.46 23.09
N TRP A 325 37.52 12.36 23.20
CA TRP A 325 37.94 11.12 23.85
C TRP A 325 38.05 9.94 22.86
N GLY A 326 37.79 10.18 21.57
CA GLY A 326 37.83 9.18 20.52
C GLY A 326 36.57 8.33 20.37
N HIS A 327 35.47 8.63 21.09
CA HIS A 327 34.20 7.97 20.77
C HIS A 327 33.70 8.48 19.43
N VAL A 328 33.07 7.59 18.68
CA VAL A 328 32.62 7.84 17.31
C VAL A 328 31.11 7.84 17.29
N TYR A 329 30.52 8.91 16.79
CA TYR A 329 29.08 9.09 16.64
C TYR A 329 28.74 8.88 15.16
N VAL A 330 27.72 8.07 14.88
CA VAL A 330 27.24 7.82 13.53
C VAL A 330 25.75 8.14 13.42
N ALA A 331 25.40 8.93 12.40
CA ALA A 331 24.03 9.16 11.99
C ALA A 331 23.55 7.93 11.22
N ASP A 332 22.84 7.01 11.87
CA ASP A 332 22.36 5.75 11.29
C ASP A 332 21.04 6.00 10.54
N THR A 333 21.18 6.63 9.37
CA THR A 333 20.11 7.26 8.59
C THR A 333 18.89 6.36 8.36
N GLY A 334 19.09 5.11 7.95
CA GLY A 334 18.01 4.15 7.70
C GLY A 334 17.43 3.53 8.96
N ASN A 335 18.14 3.59 10.09
CA ASN A 335 17.60 3.13 11.36
C ASN A 335 16.99 4.24 12.20
N HIS A 336 16.92 5.48 11.70
CA HIS A 336 16.30 6.62 12.38
C HIS A 336 16.87 6.88 13.79
N ARG A 337 18.19 6.69 13.93
CA ARG A 337 18.88 6.80 15.21
C ARG A 337 20.30 7.34 15.05
N VAL A 338 20.90 7.73 16.16
CA VAL A 338 22.33 8.02 16.28
C VAL A 338 22.93 7.02 17.24
N GLN A 339 24.11 6.50 16.93
CA GLN A 339 24.83 5.55 17.79
C GLN A 339 26.21 6.09 18.12
N ARG A 340 26.65 5.89 19.37
CA ARG A 340 28.01 6.15 19.80
C ARG A 340 28.77 4.85 20.01
N PHE A 341 29.90 4.72 19.33
CA PHE A 341 30.84 3.62 19.41
C PHE A 341 32.03 4.02 20.29
N GLY A 342 32.41 3.15 21.22
CA GLY A 342 33.60 3.34 22.03
C GLY A 342 34.89 3.28 21.20
N ALA A 343 35.85 4.13 21.54
CA ALA A 343 37.08 4.36 20.78
C ALA A 343 37.93 3.10 20.52
N ASP A 344 37.99 2.18 21.47
CA ASP A 344 38.89 1.02 21.41
C ASP A 344 38.21 -0.24 20.87
N ALA A 345 37.07 -0.62 21.46
CA ALA A 345 36.41 -1.89 21.17
C ALA A 345 35.29 -1.78 20.13
N GLY A 346 34.98 -0.58 19.62
CA GLY A 346 33.89 -0.35 18.68
C GLY A 346 32.53 -0.83 19.20
N VAL A 347 32.35 -0.89 20.52
CA VAL A 347 31.09 -1.32 21.15
C VAL A 347 30.19 -0.11 21.31
N VAL A 348 28.92 -0.26 20.96
CA VAL A 348 27.93 0.80 21.15
C VAL A 348 27.54 0.90 22.63
N ASP A 349 27.82 2.05 23.23
CA ASP A 349 27.51 2.34 24.62
C ASP A 349 26.35 3.34 24.79
N ARG A 350 25.96 4.06 23.73
CA ARG A 350 24.79 4.95 23.70
C ARG A 350 24.08 4.93 22.35
N VAL A 351 22.75 5.08 22.41
CA VAL A 351 21.86 5.17 21.24
C VAL A 351 20.84 6.28 21.51
N TRP A 352 20.59 7.12 20.51
CA TRP A 352 19.53 8.12 20.50
C TRP A 352 18.58 7.88 19.33
N GLY A 353 17.29 8.09 19.55
CA GLY A 353 16.21 7.70 18.64
C GLY A 353 15.06 7.12 19.45
N SER A 354 14.01 6.68 18.77
CA SER A 354 12.96 5.90 19.45
C SER A 354 13.56 4.64 20.09
N GLU A 355 13.12 4.31 21.30
CA GLU A 355 13.53 3.08 22.00
C GLU A 355 12.98 1.81 21.31
N GLN A 356 11.98 1.96 20.45
CA GLN A 356 11.30 0.87 19.78
C GLN A 356 11.73 0.80 18.31
N ALA A 357 12.30 -0.33 17.91
CA ALA A 357 12.46 -0.68 16.49
C ALA A 357 11.08 -0.89 15.85
N ASP A 358 10.93 -0.54 14.57
CA ASP A 358 9.64 -0.61 13.87
C ASP A 358 9.81 -0.97 12.39
N VAL A 359 8.69 -1.17 11.69
CA VAL A 359 8.64 -1.25 10.23
C VAL A 359 8.18 0.09 9.68
N THR A 360 8.93 0.61 8.73
CA THR A 360 8.72 1.93 8.13
C THR A 360 8.90 1.88 6.62
N ASP A 361 8.33 2.85 5.91
CA ASP A 361 8.62 3.17 4.51
C ASP A 361 9.24 4.57 4.35
N VAL A 362 9.50 5.25 5.47
CA VAL A 362 10.05 6.60 5.51
C VAL A 362 11.52 6.56 5.11
N TRP A 363 11.81 7.16 3.96
CA TRP A 363 13.17 7.38 3.46
C TRP A 363 13.20 8.72 2.73
N PHE A 364 13.40 9.82 3.46
CA PHE A 364 13.33 11.22 2.99
C PHE A 364 11.95 11.66 2.42
N ASP A 365 11.24 10.83 1.64
CA ASP A 365 10.00 11.16 0.92
C ASP A 365 8.92 10.04 0.89
N ARG A 366 9.05 9.00 1.72
CA ARG A 366 8.11 7.85 1.81
C ARG A 366 7.90 7.06 0.51
N ARG A 367 8.91 7.02 -0.38
CA ARG A 367 8.79 6.31 -1.67
C ARG A 367 9.43 4.92 -1.70
N ARG A 368 9.89 4.40 -0.55
CA ARG A 368 10.57 3.10 -0.51
C ARG A 368 9.63 1.94 -0.20
N GLU A 369 10.03 0.74 -0.60
CA GLU A 369 9.43 -0.48 -0.07
C GLU A 369 9.55 -0.50 1.47
N PRO A 370 8.54 -1.00 2.20
CA PRO A 370 8.62 -1.12 3.65
C PRO A 370 9.83 -1.93 4.09
N TYR A 371 10.48 -1.49 5.15
CA TYR A 371 11.69 -2.09 5.70
C TYR A 371 11.73 -1.96 7.22
N ALA A 372 12.52 -2.81 7.88
CA ALA A 372 12.72 -2.72 9.33
C ALA A 372 13.74 -1.64 9.67
N SER A 373 13.47 -0.83 10.69
CA SER A 373 14.40 0.16 11.23
C SER A 373 14.74 -0.11 12.68
N GLY A 374 15.97 0.24 13.08
CA GLY A 374 16.47 0.08 14.45
C GLY A 374 15.78 0.98 15.48
N ALA A 375 15.16 2.06 15.04
CA ALA A 375 14.27 2.92 15.80
C ALA A 375 13.09 3.35 14.92
N ALA A 376 11.93 3.56 15.53
CA ALA A 376 10.77 4.12 14.86
C ALA A 376 11.09 5.56 14.42
N PRO A 377 10.83 5.93 13.14
CA PRO A 377 10.89 7.32 12.73
C PRO A 377 9.86 8.14 13.49
N GLY A 378 10.19 9.40 13.77
CA GLY A 378 9.21 10.29 14.38
C GLY A 378 9.70 11.71 14.54
N GLU A 379 8.79 12.54 15.06
CA GLU A 379 8.96 13.98 15.22
C GLU A 379 8.99 14.44 16.69
N GLU A 380 8.84 13.53 17.64
CA GLU A 380 8.91 13.85 19.06
C GLU A 380 10.35 14.10 19.52
N ASN A 381 10.50 14.68 20.72
CA ASN A 381 11.81 14.94 21.31
C ASN A 381 12.59 13.62 21.49
N GLY A 382 13.75 13.52 20.85
CA GLY A 382 14.60 12.32 20.90
C GLY A 382 14.29 11.29 19.82
N GLN A 383 13.29 11.52 18.95
CA GLN A 383 13.07 10.74 17.74
C GLN A 383 13.69 11.44 16.53
N PHE A 384 14.14 10.66 15.54
CA PHE A 384 14.71 11.18 14.30
C PHE A 384 13.93 10.67 13.09
N SER A 385 13.93 11.46 12.02
CA SER A 385 13.44 11.03 10.70
C SER A 385 14.58 11.16 9.71
N ASN A 386 15.27 10.04 9.45
CA ASN A 386 16.47 9.96 8.62
C ASN A 386 17.53 11.00 9.05
N PRO A 387 18.24 10.78 10.18
CA PRO A 387 19.33 11.66 10.57
C PRO A 387 20.35 11.73 9.42
N ALA A 388 20.59 12.94 8.93
CA ALA A 388 21.36 13.22 7.72
C ALA A 388 22.80 13.60 8.05
N SER A 389 22.97 14.45 9.07
CA SER A 389 24.29 14.90 9.50
C SER A 389 24.36 15.13 11.00
N LEU A 390 25.56 15.01 11.57
CA LEU A 390 25.83 15.30 12.97
C LEU A 390 27.13 16.09 13.16
N ALA A 391 27.19 16.85 14.26
CA ALA A 391 28.40 17.54 14.69
C ALA A 391 28.60 17.36 16.19
N VAL A 392 29.83 17.10 16.60
CA VAL A 392 30.20 16.92 18.01
C VAL A 392 31.06 18.10 18.45
N VAL A 393 30.68 18.74 19.56
CA VAL A 393 31.45 19.81 20.17
C VAL A 393 31.86 19.42 21.57
N GLY A 394 33.17 19.18 21.74
CA GLY A 394 33.77 18.90 23.04
C GLY A 394 33.60 20.06 24.03
N GLY A 395 33.27 19.71 25.27
CA GLY A 395 33.12 20.64 26.38
C GLY A 395 33.72 20.08 27.67
N LYS A 396 33.95 20.97 28.66
CA LYS A 396 34.48 20.57 29.98
C LYS A 396 33.54 19.63 30.74
N ALA A 397 32.24 19.75 30.51
CA ALA A 397 31.21 18.96 31.18
C ALA A 397 30.87 17.65 30.43
N GLY A 398 31.47 17.41 29.26
CA GLY A 398 31.04 16.40 28.30
C GLY A 398 30.77 17.03 26.93
N ASP A 399 30.43 16.19 25.96
CA ASP A 399 30.18 16.64 24.58
C ASP A 399 28.77 17.18 24.40
N THR A 400 28.64 18.12 23.47
CA THR A 400 27.34 18.49 22.91
C THR A 400 27.26 17.94 21.50
N VAL A 401 26.20 17.19 21.18
CA VAL A 401 25.99 16.63 19.85
C VAL A 401 24.83 17.35 19.18
N PHE A 402 25.04 17.79 17.95
CA PHE A 402 24.02 18.35 17.09
C PHE A 402 23.66 17.32 16.04
N VAL A 403 22.37 17.07 15.84
CA VAL A 403 21.88 16.11 14.85
C VAL A 403 20.86 16.81 13.98
N LEU A 404 21.11 16.84 12.67
CA LEU A 404 20.21 17.36 11.66
C LEU A 404 19.51 16.18 10.98
N ASP A 405 18.18 16.20 10.93
CA ASP A 405 17.41 15.18 10.23
C ASP A 405 16.81 15.67 8.92
N ALA A 406 16.33 14.74 8.09
CA ALA A 406 15.75 15.02 6.77
C ALA A 406 14.54 15.96 6.80
N LEU A 407 13.88 16.06 7.96
CA LEU A 407 12.78 16.99 8.17
C LEU A 407 13.29 18.38 8.57
N GLY A 408 14.59 18.66 8.48
CA GLY A 408 15.16 19.95 8.85
C GLY A 408 15.03 20.26 10.33
N ARG A 409 15.00 19.25 11.19
CA ARG A 409 15.04 19.44 12.65
C ARG A 409 16.47 19.30 13.14
N LEU A 410 16.96 20.35 13.77
CA LEU A 410 18.24 20.39 14.47
C LEU A 410 18.02 20.05 15.94
N THR A 411 18.52 18.91 16.38
CA THR A 411 18.45 18.44 17.76
C THR A 411 19.79 18.65 18.45
N GLU A 412 19.79 19.33 19.61
CA GLU A 412 20.94 19.43 20.51
C GLU A 412 20.80 18.39 21.63
N ILE A 413 21.80 17.53 21.75
CA ILE A 413 21.97 16.55 22.81
C ILE A 413 23.09 17.04 23.72
N GLY A 414 22.79 17.18 25.00
CA GLY A 414 23.74 17.66 26.00
C GLY A 414 24.72 16.57 26.48
N PRO A 415 25.71 16.96 27.31
CA PRO A 415 26.73 16.07 27.89
C PRO A 415 26.23 14.78 28.52
N GLU A 416 25.09 14.83 29.20
CA GLU A 416 24.50 13.66 29.87
C GLU A 416 23.79 12.71 28.91
N GLY A 417 23.66 13.10 27.64
CA GLY A 417 22.92 12.38 26.59
C GLY A 417 21.44 12.75 26.51
N ALA A 418 20.96 13.73 27.29
CA ALA A 418 19.59 14.20 27.21
C ALA A 418 19.41 15.20 26.05
N VAL A 419 18.25 15.16 25.39
CA VAL A 419 17.86 16.19 24.42
C VAL A 419 17.63 17.50 25.15
N VAL A 420 18.41 18.51 24.80
CA VAL A 420 18.37 19.86 25.38
C VAL A 420 17.46 20.76 24.56
N ARG A 421 17.50 20.63 23.22
CA ARG A 421 16.74 21.48 22.30
C ARG A 421 16.42 20.75 21.01
N VAL A 422 15.29 21.11 20.42
CA VAL A 422 14.94 20.79 19.03
C VAL A 422 14.51 22.09 18.35
N VAL A 423 15.14 22.43 17.23
CA VAL A 423 14.85 23.63 16.44
C VAL A 423 14.48 23.21 15.03
N LYS A 424 13.36 23.72 14.51
CA LYS A 424 13.02 23.59 13.10
C LYS A 424 13.80 24.64 12.31
N VAL A 425 14.63 24.19 11.38
CA VAL A 425 15.39 25.07 10.49
C VAL A 425 14.40 25.73 9.52
N PRO A 426 14.50 27.05 9.27
CA PRO A 426 13.58 27.78 8.38
C PRO A 426 13.92 27.56 6.90
N ALA A 427 14.06 26.30 6.50
CA ALA A 427 14.26 25.85 5.12
C ALA A 427 12.96 25.22 4.57
N GLU A 428 12.75 25.32 3.26
CA GLU A 428 11.60 24.70 2.59
C GLU A 428 11.91 23.27 2.15
N GLY A 429 10.98 22.34 2.43
CA GLY A 429 11.07 20.96 1.97
C GLY A 429 11.91 20.02 2.84
N ALA A 430 11.77 18.72 2.58
CA ALA A 430 12.70 17.71 3.09
C ALA A 430 13.89 17.64 2.14
N VAL A 431 15.09 17.41 2.68
CA VAL A 431 16.32 17.32 1.89
C VAL A 431 16.98 15.96 2.10
N GLY A 432 17.69 15.50 1.08
CA GLY A 432 18.49 14.27 1.16
C GLY A 432 19.73 14.44 2.05
N PRO A 433 20.44 13.35 2.35
CA PRO A 433 21.59 13.36 3.26
C PRO A 433 22.80 14.09 2.65
N ASP A 434 22.91 14.13 1.32
CA ASP A 434 23.98 14.87 0.65
C ASP A 434 23.71 16.38 0.57
N GLU A 435 22.51 16.84 0.94
CA GLU A 435 22.07 18.24 0.87
C GLU A 435 21.81 18.85 2.27
N ALA A 436 22.01 18.07 3.34
CA ALA A 436 21.83 18.49 4.72
C ALA A 436 23.10 18.26 5.52
N HIS A 437 23.73 19.35 5.98
CA HIS A 437 24.97 19.29 6.76
C HIS A 437 24.86 20.16 8.01
N VAL A 438 25.37 19.67 9.14
CA VAL A 438 25.54 20.50 10.34
C VAL A 438 27.01 20.50 10.74
N VAL A 439 27.55 21.69 10.96
CA VAL A 439 28.90 21.87 11.53
C VAL A 439 28.83 22.85 12.67
N ALA A 440 29.55 22.59 13.75
CA ALA A 440 29.44 23.36 14.98
C ALA A 440 30.78 23.53 15.68
N ASN A 441 30.87 24.61 16.46
CA ASN A 441 31.97 24.81 17.41
C ASN A 441 31.41 25.35 18.73
N ALA A 442 32.27 25.83 19.64
CA ALA A 442 31.86 26.34 20.94
C ALA A 442 30.90 27.55 20.90
N LYS A 443 30.82 28.28 19.78
CA LYS A 443 30.10 29.56 19.66
C LYS A 443 28.96 29.52 18.64
N VAL A 444 29.11 28.80 17.53
CA VAL A 444 28.13 28.79 16.44
C VAL A 444 27.77 27.36 16.03
N VAL A 445 26.54 27.21 15.51
CA VAL A 445 26.09 26.04 14.75
C VAL A 445 25.71 26.55 13.36
N VAL A 446 26.29 25.97 12.33
CA VAL A 446 25.94 26.26 10.93
C VAL A 446 25.21 25.05 10.38
N VAL A 447 24.02 25.28 9.85
CA VAL A 447 23.21 24.27 9.17
C VAL A 447 23.15 24.62 7.69
N LEU A 448 23.43 23.66 6.82
CA LEU A 448 23.22 23.76 5.39
C LEU A 448 22.04 22.87 5.04
N MET A 449 21.10 23.41 4.26
CA MET A 449 19.93 22.70 3.76
C MET A 449 19.71 23.14 2.31
N ALA A 450 19.83 22.21 1.37
CA ALA A 450 19.85 22.50 -0.06
C ALA A 450 20.89 23.61 -0.37
N SER A 451 20.49 24.66 -1.09
CA SER A 451 21.38 25.77 -1.48
C SER A 451 21.47 26.89 -0.42
N GLU A 452 21.12 26.61 0.83
CA GLU A 452 20.97 27.62 1.88
C GLU A 452 21.78 27.28 3.13
N GLY A 453 22.33 28.31 3.77
CA GLY A 453 23.01 28.21 5.05
C GLY A 453 22.34 29.03 6.14
N PHE A 454 22.32 28.49 7.35
CA PHE A 454 21.70 29.08 8.55
C PHE A 454 22.71 29.06 9.70
N VAL A 455 22.96 30.21 10.31
CA VAL A 455 23.96 30.37 11.37
C VAL A 455 23.26 30.72 12.68
N TYR A 456 23.36 29.82 13.65
CA TYR A 456 22.85 29.99 14.99
C TYR A 456 23.99 30.33 15.96
N GLU A 457 23.83 31.40 16.75
CA GLU A 457 24.69 31.64 17.90
C GLU A 457 24.25 30.74 19.07
N ARG A 458 25.17 29.88 19.54
CA ARG A 458 24.87 28.85 20.56
C ARG A 458 24.43 29.38 21.92
N LYS A 459 24.74 30.64 22.21
CA LYS A 459 24.41 31.26 23.50
C LYS A 459 22.98 31.79 23.51
N THR A 460 22.52 32.36 22.41
CA THR A 460 21.26 33.11 22.31
C THR A 460 20.18 32.27 21.65
N TRP A 461 20.51 31.49 20.62
CA TRP A 461 19.56 30.73 19.79
C TRP A 461 18.42 31.61 19.23
N GLU A 462 18.76 32.88 18.93
CA GLU A 462 17.87 33.77 18.19
C GLU A 462 17.68 33.28 16.74
N GLU A 463 16.83 33.97 15.98
CA GLU A 463 16.60 33.67 14.58
C GLU A 463 17.93 33.62 13.80
N PRO A 464 18.19 32.55 13.02
CA PRO A 464 19.50 32.35 12.42
C PRO A 464 19.76 33.37 11.32
N GLU A 465 21.01 33.77 11.18
CA GLU A 465 21.45 34.49 9.98
C GLU A 465 21.40 33.53 8.79
N ARG A 466 20.79 33.95 7.68
CA ARG A 466 20.63 33.16 6.46
C ARG A 466 21.57 33.65 5.36
N PHE A 467 22.15 32.72 4.61
CA PHE A 467 22.96 33.02 3.42
C PHE A 467 22.75 31.99 2.31
N GLU A 468 23.04 32.38 1.07
CA GLU A 468 22.89 31.52 -0.11
C GLU A 468 24.23 30.90 -0.53
N LEU A 469 24.18 29.66 -1.02
CA LEU A 469 25.31 28.93 -1.60
C LEU A 469 25.33 29.15 -3.12
N LYS A 470 26.40 29.74 -3.65
CA LYS A 470 26.45 30.15 -5.07
C LYS A 470 26.54 28.97 -6.04
N GLU A 471 27.14 27.87 -5.63
CA GLU A 471 27.27 26.64 -6.43
C GLU A 471 26.06 25.71 -6.31
N GLY A 472 25.08 26.04 -5.46
CA GLY A 472 23.98 25.13 -5.11
C GLY A 472 24.29 24.30 -3.86
N PRO A 473 23.67 23.13 -3.68
CA PRO A 473 23.87 22.31 -2.49
C PRO A 473 25.29 21.79 -2.36
N ALA A 474 25.90 21.99 -1.19
CA ALA A 474 27.22 21.45 -0.87
C ALA A 474 27.11 19.98 -0.46
N ALA A 475 28.06 19.15 -0.88
CA ALA A 475 28.08 17.72 -0.60
C ALA A 475 28.70 17.38 0.78
N GLY A 476 29.24 18.38 1.47
CA GLY A 476 29.90 18.27 2.77
C GLY A 476 30.38 19.64 3.27
N ALA A 477 30.64 19.76 4.57
CA ALA A 477 31.03 21.03 5.17
C ALA A 477 32.06 20.85 6.29
N VAL A 478 32.93 21.85 6.45
CA VAL A 478 33.93 21.91 7.51
C VAL A 478 33.97 23.31 8.12
N LEU A 479 33.88 23.45 9.44
CA LEU A 479 33.90 24.74 10.11
C LEU A 479 35.30 25.09 10.65
N PHE A 480 36.02 25.98 9.96
CA PHE A 480 37.36 26.42 10.38
C PHE A 480 37.34 27.44 11.52
N SER A 481 36.33 28.30 11.54
CA SER A 481 36.12 29.30 12.59
C SER A 481 34.66 29.74 12.61
N ASN A 482 34.29 30.63 13.55
CA ASN A 482 32.94 31.20 13.58
C ASN A 482 32.51 31.89 12.29
N THR A 483 33.45 32.31 11.45
CA THR A 483 33.17 33.10 10.24
C THR A 483 33.71 32.44 8.98
N LYS A 484 34.32 31.25 9.06
CA LYS A 484 34.96 30.58 7.94
C LYS A 484 34.55 29.12 7.89
N LEU A 485 33.99 28.73 6.75
CA LEU A 485 33.50 27.39 6.49
C LEU A 485 34.01 26.92 5.12
N GLY A 486 34.46 25.67 5.02
CA GLY A 486 34.80 25.02 3.75
C GLY A 486 33.61 24.19 3.28
N LEU A 487 33.24 24.33 2.01
CA LEU A 487 32.16 23.57 1.39
C LEU A 487 32.71 22.67 0.30
N ARG A 488 32.34 21.39 0.36
CA ARG A 488 32.70 20.37 -0.62
C ARG A 488 31.79 20.47 -1.83
N TYR A 489 32.38 20.66 -3.01
CA TYR A 489 31.72 20.59 -4.30
C TYR A 489 32.62 19.84 -5.27
N ASP A 490 32.12 18.81 -5.95
CA ASP A 490 32.89 18.00 -6.90
C ASP A 490 34.27 17.61 -6.32
N ASP A 491 35.37 18.09 -6.90
CA ASP A 491 36.77 17.90 -6.49
C ASP A 491 37.37 19.12 -5.74
N HIS A 492 36.54 20.07 -5.31
CA HIS A 492 36.96 21.31 -4.67
C HIS A 492 36.48 21.47 -3.22
N LEU A 493 37.30 22.14 -2.41
CA LEU A 493 36.88 22.66 -1.10
C LEU A 493 36.83 24.19 -1.14
N ILE A 494 35.65 24.75 -1.38
CA ILE A 494 35.49 26.19 -1.54
C ILE A 494 35.35 26.86 -0.17
N LEU A 495 36.21 27.84 0.10
CA LEU A 495 36.10 28.65 1.31
C LEU A 495 34.96 29.65 1.19
N TYR A 496 34.09 29.62 2.17
CA TYR A 496 33.00 30.55 2.40
C TYR A 496 33.18 31.30 3.72
N SER A 497 32.67 32.52 3.76
CA SER A 497 32.31 33.17 5.02
C SER A 497 30.89 32.76 5.43
N THR A 498 30.58 32.79 6.72
CA THR A 498 29.23 32.48 7.24
C THR A 498 28.16 33.52 6.87
N ASP A 499 28.55 34.62 6.23
CA ASP A 499 27.66 35.62 5.62
C ASP A 499 27.35 35.31 4.13
N GLY A 500 27.81 34.17 3.60
CA GLY A 500 27.64 33.77 2.20
C GLY A 500 28.70 34.31 1.25
N PHE A 501 29.72 35.04 1.74
CA PHE A 501 30.79 35.47 0.86
C PHE A 501 31.68 34.29 0.45
N ARG A 502 31.57 33.89 -0.82
CA ARG A 502 32.45 32.94 -1.49
C ARG A 502 33.85 33.53 -1.72
N HIS A 503 34.89 32.84 -1.23
CA HIS A 503 36.29 33.18 -1.49
C HIS A 503 36.81 32.39 -2.71
N GLY A 504 37.40 31.23 -2.49
CA GLY A 504 38.01 30.41 -3.52
C GLY A 504 38.35 29.01 -3.02
N ASP A 505 38.83 28.17 -3.92
CA ASP A 505 39.25 26.81 -3.61
C ASP A 505 40.46 26.80 -2.67
N LEU A 506 40.39 25.93 -1.66
CA LEU A 506 41.41 25.75 -0.64
C LEU A 506 42.43 24.67 -0.99
N LEU A 507 42.07 23.71 -1.85
CA LEU A 507 42.88 22.52 -2.07
C LEU A 507 43.65 22.54 -3.39
N GLY A 508 43.11 23.17 -4.44
CA GLY A 508 43.69 23.06 -5.79
C GLY A 508 43.91 21.59 -6.16
N ASP A 509 45.02 21.28 -6.84
CA ASP A 509 45.30 19.93 -7.33
C ASP A 509 45.79 18.93 -6.25
N THR A 510 45.73 19.30 -4.96
CA THR A 510 46.34 18.48 -3.89
C THR A 510 45.63 17.16 -3.61
N LEU A 511 44.39 16.99 -4.07
CA LEU A 511 43.67 15.71 -3.98
C LEU A 511 44.19 14.66 -4.98
N GLY A 512 44.91 15.07 -6.02
CA GLY A 512 45.31 14.19 -7.11
C GLY A 512 44.18 13.92 -8.10
N ALA A 513 44.23 12.78 -8.79
CA ALA A 513 43.27 12.41 -9.83
C ALA A 513 42.84 10.94 -9.68
N GLY A 514 41.69 10.58 -10.24
CA GLY A 514 41.20 9.20 -10.30
C GLY A 514 40.30 8.77 -9.12
N PHE A 515 39.90 9.71 -8.26
CA PHE A 515 38.85 9.52 -7.28
C PHE A 515 37.51 10.06 -7.82
N GLU A 516 36.39 9.50 -7.37
CA GLU A 516 35.03 9.97 -7.70
C GLU A 516 34.30 10.52 -6.47
N GLY A 517 34.65 10.05 -5.28
CA GLY A 517 34.12 10.50 -4.00
C GLY A 517 35.23 10.80 -2.98
N TRP A 518 34.96 11.73 -2.07
CA TRP A 518 35.88 12.08 -0.98
C TRP A 518 35.14 12.83 0.12
N ASP A 519 35.69 12.88 1.33
CA ASP A 519 35.10 13.67 2.41
C ASP A 519 36.20 14.30 3.27
N ALA A 520 35.83 15.30 4.06
CA ALA A 520 36.79 16.09 4.82
C ALA A 520 36.32 16.42 6.22
N THR A 521 37.27 16.48 7.14
CA THR A 521 37.01 16.82 8.54
C THR A 521 38.19 17.55 9.17
N LEU A 522 38.01 18.04 10.40
CA LEU A 522 39.09 18.59 11.20
C LEU A 522 39.46 17.65 12.33
N ASP A 523 40.75 17.52 12.62
CA ASP A 523 41.20 16.90 13.86
C ASP A 523 41.02 17.83 15.07
N GLU A 524 41.33 17.33 16.26
CA GLU A 524 41.21 18.07 17.52
C GLU A 524 42.13 19.31 17.60
N ARG A 525 43.07 19.44 16.66
CA ARG A 525 44.02 20.56 16.51
C ARG A 525 43.61 21.52 15.39
N GLY A 526 42.46 21.30 14.76
CA GLY A 526 41.95 22.10 13.65
C GLY A 526 42.72 21.91 12.34
N LYS A 527 43.43 20.78 12.16
CA LYS A 527 44.04 20.43 10.88
C LYS A 527 43.04 19.70 10.00
N LEU A 528 43.10 20.03 8.72
CA LEU A 528 42.23 19.43 7.72
C LEU A 528 42.74 18.03 7.35
N TRP A 529 41.81 17.09 7.33
CA TRP A 529 41.98 15.73 6.86
C TRP A 529 40.98 15.45 5.76
N VAL A 530 41.40 14.65 4.79
CA VAL A 530 40.58 14.22 3.66
C VAL A 530 40.69 12.70 3.53
N VAL A 531 39.59 12.03 3.20
CA VAL A 531 39.57 10.66 2.69
C VAL A 531 39.11 10.68 1.24
N LEU A 532 39.78 9.94 0.37
CA LEU A 532 39.34 9.66 -0.99
C LEU A 532 38.69 8.28 -1.05
N ASP A 533 37.78 8.09 -2.00
CA ASP A 533 37.20 6.78 -2.32
C ASP A 533 38.24 5.76 -2.78
N THR A 534 39.43 6.18 -3.21
CA THR A 534 40.56 5.29 -3.52
C THR A 534 41.16 4.62 -2.28
N GLY A 535 40.76 5.04 -1.08
CA GLY A 535 41.34 4.59 0.19
C GLY A 535 42.49 5.46 0.69
N THR A 536 42.85 6.53 -0.03
CA THR A 536 43.90 7.45 0.38
C THR A 536 43.39 8.46 1.40
N VAL A 537 44.09 8.60 2.52
CA VAL A 537 43.87 9.64 3.52
C VAL A 537 44.97 10.70 3.42
N ILE A 538 44.58 11.98 3.41
CA ILE A 538 45.50 13.11 3.28
C ILE A 538 45.37 14.02 4.50
N LYS A 539 46.46 14.23 5.22
CA LYS A 539 46.55 15.25 6.28
C LYS A 539 47.18 16.52 5.73
N TYR A 540 46.66 17.69 6.11
CA TYR A 540 47.18 18.99 5.67
C TYR A 540 47.88 19.77 6.80
N LYS A 541 49.03 20.39 6.50
CA LYS A 541 49.67 21.34 7.44
C LYS A 541 48.83 22.61 7.60
N LYS A 542 48.30 23.04 6.46
CA LYS A 542 47.28 24.07 6.24
C LYS A 542 46.59 23.73 4.91
N PRO A 543 45.36 24.19 4.66
CA PRO A 543 44.66 23.90 3.40
C PRO A 543 45.56 24.22 2.18
N GLY A 544 45.59 23.31 1.21
CA GLY A 544 46.43 23.39 0.01
C GLY A 544 47.91 23.03 0.22
N LYS A 545 48.34 22.65 1.43
CA LYS A 545 49.69 22.15 1.71
C LYS A 545 49.65 20.83 2.49
N VAL A 546 49.83 19.74 1.77
CA VAL A 546 49.87 18.37 2.31
C VAL A 546 50.96 18.23 3.36
N ALA A 547 50.62 17.58 4.47
CA ALA A 547 51.54 17.12 5.50
C ALA A 547 52.08 15.74 5.15
N PHE A 548 51.17 14.79 4.94
CA PHE A 548 51.42 13.45 4.43
C PHE A 548 50.13 12.90 3.80
N ALA A 549 50.27 11.85 3.00
CA ALA A 549 49.16 11.03 2.51
C ALA A 549 49.51 9.56 2.76
N VAL A 550 48.51 8.75 3.07
CA VAL A 550 48.67 7.32 3.37
C VAL A 550 47.45 6.56 2.90
N ASP A 551 47.66 5.39 2.31
CA ASP A 551 46.57 4.51 1.93
C ASP A 551 46.14 3.68 3.14
N VAL A 552 44.84 3.73 3.46
CA VAL A 552 44.22 3.00 4.59
C VAL A 552 43.28 1.90 4.10
N GLY A 553 43.22 1.65 2.80
CA GLY A 553 42.43 0.59 2.18
C GLY A 553 43.11 0.06 0.93
N GLU A 554 42.88 -1.22 0.64
CA GLU A 554 43.37 -1.87 -0.60
C GLU A 554 42.30 -1.87 -1.72
N TYR A 555 41.15 -1.24 -1.47
CA TYR A 555 39.99 -1.27 -2.35
C TYR A 555 39.25 0.08 -2.31
N SER A 556 38.43 0.33 -3.34
CA SER A 556 37.65 1.56 -3.43
C SER A 556 36.48 1.58 -2.45
N PHE A 557 36.35 2.66 -1.69
CA PHE A 557 35.25 2.93 -0.77
C PHE A 557 34.04 3.51 -1.49
N GLU A 558 32.84 3.18 -1.03
CA GLU A 558 31.59 3.75 -1.56
C GLU A 558 31.11 4.87 -0.64
N LEU A 559 31.08 6.10 -1.15
CA LEU A 559 30.64 7.32 -0.44
C LEU A 559 31.27 7.47 0.96
N PRO A 560 32.61 7.50 1.07
CA PRO A 560 33.27 7.52 2.37
C PRO A 560 32.96 8.80 3.14
N ARG A 561 32.70 8.71 4.45
CA ARG A 561 32.73 9.86 5.37
C ARG A 561 33.83 9.67 6.41
N ILE A 562 34.45 10.76 6.87
CA ILE A 562 35.63 10.68 7.75
C ILE A 562 35.45 11.44 9.07
N ALA A 563 35.88 10.79 10.14
CA ALA A 563 36.18 11.40 11.43
C ALA A 563 37.63 11.09 11.84
N VAL A 564 38.25 11.98 12.62
CA VAL A 564 39.64 11.82 13.06
C VAL A 564 39.78 12.14 14.54
N PHE A 565 40.55 11.32 15.25
CA PHE A 565 40.97 11.59 16.62
C PHE A 565 42.35 10.96 16.88
N ASP A 566 43.29 11.76 17.40
CA ASP A 566 44.65 11.30 17.76
C ASP A 566 45.35 10.54 16.62
N ASP A 567 45.32 11.12 15.42
CA ASP A 567 45.86 10.55 14.17
C ASP A 567 45.24 9.21 13.72
N ARG A 568 44.23 8.71 14.44
CA ARG A 568 43.36 7.62 13.98
C ARG A 568 42.24 8.17 13.13
N VAL A 569 42.01 7.53 11.99
CA VAL A 569 40.89 7.80 11.10
C VAL A 569 39.78 6.80 11.33
N PHE A 570 38.55 7.27 11.28
CA PHE A 570 37.34 6.46 11.25
C PHE A 570 36.59 6.80 9.97
N ILE A 571 36.31 5.80 9.15
CA ILE A 571 35.72 5.98 7.83
C ILE A 571 34.46 5.15 7.75
N THR A 572 33.31 5.77 7.51
CA THR A 572 32.12 5.00 7.15
C THR A 572 32.21 4.60 5.69
N GLU A 573 31.98 3.32 5.41
CA GLU A 573 31.82 2.79 4.06
C GLU A 573 30.59 1.90 4.06
N ARG A 574 29.54 2.30 3.34
CA ARG A 574 28.21 1.67 3.41
C ARG A 574 27.69 1.60 4.85
N ASP A 575 27.60 0.39 5.40
CA ASP A 575 27.00 0.07 6.71
C ASP A 575 28.04 -0.41 7.74
N ARG A 576 29.30 -0.02 7.58
CA ARG A 576 30.40 -0.34 8.50
C ARG A 576 31.31 0.86 8.73
N ILE A 577 32.03 0.83 9.83
CA ILE A 577 33.06 1.80 10.16
C ILE A 577 34.42 1.10 10.04
N LEU A 578 35.29 1.63 9.19
CA LEU A 578 36.70 1.25 9.12
C LEU A 578 37.47 2.17 10.06
N HIS A 579 38.56 1.66 10.64
CA HIS A 579 39.46 2.50 11.43
C HIS A 579 40.91 2.12 11.19
N ALA A 580 41.79 3.11 11.24
CA ALA A 580 43.23 2.91 11.05
C ALA A 580 44.03 3.99 11.77
N ASP A 581 45.22 3.61 12.27
CA ASP A 581 46.24 4.56 12.72
C ASP A 581 47.02 5.06 11.49
N ALA A 582 46.66 6.24 11.01
CA ALA A 582 47.23 6.79 9.77
C ALA A 582 48.72 7.12 9.91
N LEU A 583 49.14 7.61 11.10
CA LEU A 583 50.55 7.91 11.36
C LEU A 583 51.36 6.63 11.50
N GLY A 584 50.84 5.63 12.22
CA GLY A 584 51.47 4.32 12.33
C GLY A 584 51.60 3.60 10.99
N LEU A 585 50.62 3.73 10.10
CA LEU A 585 50.71 3.22 8.72
C LEU A 585 51.75 3.96 7.89
N LEU A 586 51.87 5.28 8.03
CA LEU A 586 52.92 6.06 7.36
C LEU A 586 54.32 5.60 7.80
N GLU A 587 54.54 5.43 9.10
CA GLU A 587 55.80 4.96 9.67
C GLU A 587 56.14 3.52 9.26
N LYS A 588 55.12 2.64 9.15
CA LYS A 588 55.25 1.27 8.62
C LYS A 588 55.40 1.23 7.11
N GLY A 589 54.85 2.19 6.36
CA GLY A 589 55.03 2.32 4.91
C GLY A 589 56.48 2.60 4.53
N ASP A 590 57.19 3.35 5.37
CA ASP A 590 58.66 3.51 5.32
C ASP A 590 59.42 2.25 5.78
N ALA A 591 58.72 1.26 6.35
CA ALA A 591 59.25 0.01 6.90
C ALA A 591 58.40 -1.25 6.58
N GLY A 592 57.94 -1.41 5.32
CA GLY A 592 57.32 -2.65 4.82
C GLY A 592 55.90 -2.99 5.32
N SER A 593 54.94 -2.92 4.39
CA SER A 593 53.57 -3.50 4.37
C SER A 593 52.97 -3.96 5.72
N GLY A 594 52.19 -3.11 6.37
CA GLY A 594 51.41 -3.43 7.57
C GLY A 594 49.96 -3.78 7.27
N ASN A 595 49.53 -4.97 7.69
CA ASN A 595 48.15 -5.45 7.60
C ASN A 595 47.13 -4.50 8.26
N LEU A 596 45.99 -4.32 7.59
CA LEU A 596 44.75 -3.78 8.14
C LEU A 596 44.15 -4.78 9.14
N GLU A 597 43.75 -4.31 10.34
CA GLU A 597 42.82 -5.07 11.19
C GLU A 597 41.41 -4.85 10.64
N ILE A 598 41.03 -5.70 9.68
CA ILE A 598 39.64 -5.87 9.28
C ILE A 598 39.01 -6.72 10.39
N GLY A 599 38.18 -6.11 11.24
CA GLY A 599 37.37 -6.87 12.18
C GLY A 599 36.40 -7.77 11.41
N GLU A 600 36.66 -9.08 11.42
CA GLU A 600 35.70 -10.12 10.96
C GLU A 600 34.51 -10.27 11.91
#